data_AF-A0AA94EFN5-F1
#
_entry.id   AF-A0AA94EFN5-F1
#
_cell.length_a   1.000
_cell.length_b   1.000
_cell.length_c   1.000
_cell.angle_alpha   90.00
_cell.angle_beta   90.00
_cell.angle_gamma   90.00
#
_symmetry.space_group_name_H-M   'P 1'
#
loop_
_entity.id
_entity.type
_entity.pdbx_description
1 polymer ?
#
loop_
_entity_poly.entity_id
_entity_poly.type
_entity_poly.pdbx_seq_one_letter_code
_entity_poly.pdbx_strand_id
1 'polypeptide(L)'
;MAHQLAKGNAADPKEDAAFIKQMEAAGAPKELIEKQRMSAASSDEIEVLNACYPAVEWFFQVYDLLRWNQHFCLGLDVVAVEADARMRGIEINPTDYQNLRTLTAYYSDAINEESA
;
A
#
# COMPACT_ATOMS: atom_id res chain seq x y z
N MET A 1 -0.92 -20.51 -2.15
CA MET A 1 -1.62 -19.76 -1.09
C MET A 1 -1.24 -18.30 -1.23
N ALA A 2 -2.06 -17.38 -0.73
CA ALA A 2 -1.81 -15.94 -0.76
C ALA A 2 -1.91 -15.39 0.67
N HIS A 3 -1.28 -14.25 0.92
CA HIS A 3 -1.32 -13.57 2.22
C HIS A 3 -2.08 -12.24 2.11
N GLN A 4 -2.86 -11.90 3.15
CA GLN A 4 -3.66 -10.67 3.28
C GLN A 4 -2.94 -9.67 4.20
N LEU A 5 -2.90 -8.40 3.77
CA LEU A 5 -2.40 -7.27 4.56
C LEU A 5 -3.51 -6.24 4.72
N ALA A 6 -3.83 -5.84 5.95
CA ALA A 6 -4.87 -4.86 6.25
C ALA A 6 -4.27 -3.46 6.48
N LYS A 7 -4.84 -2.42 5.86
CA LYS A 7 -4.67 -1.04 6.35
C LYS A 7 -5.69 -0.76 7.46
N GLY A 8 -5.31 0.08 8.43
CA GLY A 8 -6.10 0.33 9.63
C GLY A 8 -7.50 0.92 9.36
N ASN A 9 -8.45 0.44 10.17
CA ASN A 9 -9.87 0.85 10.31
C ASN A 9 -10.76 0.59 9.09
N ALA A 10 -11.08 -0.69 8.86
CA ALA A 10 -12.16 -1.10 7.96
C ALA A 10 -13.50 -0.51 8.42
N ALA A 11 -14.21 0.16 7.52
CA ALA A 11 -15.59 0.59 7.74
C ALA A 11 -16.51 -0.64 7.91
N ASP A 12 -17.48 -0.58 8.83
CA ASP A 12 -18.44 -1.68 9.01
C ASP A 12 -19.32 -1.80 7.74
N PRO A 13 -19.34 -2.96 7.05
CA PRO A 13 -20.15 -3.16 5.85
C PRO A 13 -21.64 -2.83 6.04
N LYS A 14 -22.16 -2.91 7.27
CA LYS A 14 -23.54 -2.54 7.60
C LYS A 14 -23.75 -1.04 7.64
N GLU A 15 -22.75 -0.27 8.06
CA GLU A 15 -22.80 1.19 8.08
C GLU A 15 -22.76 1.75 6.65
N ASP A 16 -21.91 1.18 5.78
CA ASP A 16 -21.85 1.56 4.37
C ASP A 16 -23.16 1.28 3.62
N ALA A 17 -23.77 0.12 3.84
CA ALA A 17 -25.06 -0.22 3.24
C ALA A 17 -26.20 0.71 3.71
N ALA A 18 -26.19 1.11 4.99
CA ALA A 18 -27.15 2.06 5.53
C ALA A 18 -26.97 3.45 4.93
N PHE A 19 -25.72 3.89 4.77
CA PHE A 19 -25.37 5.18 4.17
C PHE A 19 -25.80 5.27 2.69
N ILE A 20 -25.51 4.24 1.88
CA ILE A 20 -25.93 4.16 0.48
C ILE A 20 -27.45 4.26 0.35
N LYS A 21 -28.20 3.57 1.23
CA LYS A 21 -29.67 3.63 1.24
C LYS A 21 -30.19 5.03 1.59
N GLN A 22 -29.50 5.76 2.46
CA GLN A 22 -29.85 7.14 2.79
C GLN A 22 -29.60 8.09 1.59
N MET A 23 -28.51 7.89 0.85
CA MET A 23 -28.21 8.66 -0.35
C MET A 23 -29.25 8.46 -1.45
N GLU A 24 -29.70 7.21 -1.65
CA GLU A 24 -30.79 6.89 -2.57
C GLU A 24 -32.10 7.59 -2.18
N ALA A 25 -32.46 7.54 -0.89
CA ALA A 25 -33.66 8.20 -0.37
C ALA A 25 -33.59 9.73 -0.49
N ALA A 26 -32.39 10.32 -0.39
CA ALA A 26 -32.15 11.74 -0.57
C ALA A 26 -32.10 12.19 -2.05
N GLY A 27 -32.17 11.25 -3.00
CA GLY A 27 -32.11 11.55 -4.44
C GLY A 27 -30.72 11.95 -4.94
N ALA A 28 -29.66 11.45 -4.31
CA ALA A 28 -28.29 11.72 -4.75
C ALA A 28 -28.06 11.25 -6.20
N PRO A 29 -27.18 11.92 -6.96
CA PRO A 29 -26.83 11.50 -8.32
C PRO A 29 -26.31 10.05 -8.34
N LYS A 30 -26.72 9.29 -9.35
CA LYS A 30 -26.36 7.86 -9.50
C LYS A 30 -24.85 7.64 -9.50
N GLU A 31 -24.10 8.51 -10.16
CA GLU A 31 -22.62 8.47 -10.23
C GLU A 31 -21.99 8.57 -8.83
N LEU A 32 -22.58 9.37 -7.94
CA LEU A 32 -22.09 9.54 -6.57
C LEU A 32 -22.37 8.30 -5.71
N ILE A 33 -23.56 7.71 -5.88
CA ILE A 33 -23.97 6.47 -5.20
C ILE A 33 -23.09 5.30 -5.66
N GLU A 34 -22.79 5.24 -6.96
CA GLU A 34 -21.94 4.19 -7.54
C GLU A 34 -20.49 4.31 -7.06
N LYS A 35 -19.95 5.53 -7.00
CA LYS A 35 -18.64 5.78 -6.40
C LYS A 35 -18.57 5.32 -4.94
N GLN A 36 -19.61 5.59 -4.14
CA GLN A 36 -19.67 5.14 -2.75
C GLN A 36 -19.80 3.60 -2.63
N ARG A 37 -20.56 2.96 -3.53
CA ARG A 37 -20.63 1.49 -3.59
C ARG A 37 -19.28 0.87 -3.91
N MET A 38 -18.52 1.48 -4.82
CA MET A 38 -17.18 1.01 -5.18
C MET A 38 -16.19 1.18 -4.03
N SER A 39 -16.26 2.27 -3.26
CA SER A 39 -15.42 2.45 -2.07
C SER A 39 -15.82 1.54 -0.91
N ALA A 40 -17.11 1.27 -0.73
CA ALA A 40 -17.60 0.32 0.29
C ALA A 40 -17.29 -1.15 -0.08
N ALA A 41 -17.17 -1.44 -1.38
CA ALA A 41 -16.84 -2.77 -1.88
C ALA A 41 -15.33 -3.01 -2.02
N SER A 42 -14.49 -1.98 -1.93
CA SER A 42 -13.04 -2.18 -1.91
C SER A 42 -12.65 -2.80 -0.58
N SER A 43 -12.24 -4.06 -0.63
CA SER A 43 -11.60 -4.73 0.50
C SER A 43 -10.32 -3.96 0.89
N ASP A 44 -10.15 -3.69 2.18
CA ASP A 44 -8.90 -3.14 2.73
C ASP A 44 -7.75 -4.15 2.71
N GLU A 45 -8.04 -5.38 2.27
CA GLU A 45 -7.08 -6.46 2.12
C GLU A 45 -6.65 -6.60 0.67
N ILE A 46 -5.35 -6.54 0.44
CA ILE A 46 -4.74 -6.89 -0.84
C ILE A 46 -4.29 -8.34 -0.84
N GLU A 47 -4.60 -9.07 -1.91
CA GLU A 47 -4.05 -10.40 -2.14
C GLU A 47 -2.62 -10.28 -2.65
N VAL A 48 -1.65 -10.83 -1.91
CA VAL A 48 -0.25 -10.87 -2.31
C VAL A 48 0.15 -12.30 -2.65
N LEU A 49 0.71 -12.48 -3.85
CA LEU A 49 1.31 -13.76 -4.25
C LEU A 49 2.43 -14.12 -3.27
N ASN A 50 2.47 -15.38 -2.81
CA ASN A 50 3.48 -15.85 -1.84
C ASN A 50 4.92 -15.51 -2.24
N ALA A 51 5.25 -15.55 -3.53
CA ALA A 51 6.59 -15.21 -4.02
C ALA A 51 6.97 -13.73 -3.84
N CYS A 52 5.98 -12.84 -3.74
CA CYS A 52 6.17 -11.40 -3.54
C CYS A 52 6.10 -11.01 -2.06
N TYR A 53 5.55 -11.88 -1.20
CA TYR A 53 5.30 -11.56 0.20
C TYR A 53 6.57 -11.18 0.98
N PRO A 54 7.72 -11.88 0.86
CA PRO A 54 8.94 -11.48 1.56
C PRO A 54 9.40 -10.06 1.24
N ALA A 55 9.25 -9.63 -0.02
CA ALA A 55 9.63 -8.28 -0.43
C ALA A 55 8.66 -7.21 0.10
N VAL A 56 7.37 -7.52 0.18
CA VAL A 56 6.37 -6.63 0.78
C VAL A 56 6.60 -6.49 2.28
N GLU A 57 6.83 -7.60 2.97
CA GLU A 57 7.15 -7.60 4.40
C GLU A 57 8.45 -6.81 4.66
N TRP A 58 9.49 -7.03 3.85
CA TRP A 58 10.73 -6.29 3.97
C TRP A 58 10.54 -4.80 3.72
N PHE A 59 9.74 -4.42 2.72
CA PHE A 59 9.42 -3.01 2.45
C PHE A 59 8.85 -2.30 3.68
N PHE A 60 7.93 -2.90 4.42
CA PHE A 60 7.40 -2.32 5.65
C PHE A 60 8.42 -2.18 6.78
N GLN A 61 9.56 -2.86 6.70
CA GLN A 61 10.63 -2.72 7.68
C GLN A 61 11.63 -1.63 7.32
N VAL A 62 11.66 -1.19 6.06
CA VAL A 62 12.68 -0.24 5.55
C VAL A 62 12.07 0.98 4.83
N TYR A 63 10.75 1.15 4.86
CA TYR A 63 10.06 2.27 4.19
C TYR A 63 10.46 3.64 4.77
N ASP A 64 10.96 3.68 6.00
CA ASP A 64 11.52 4.86 6.63
C ASP A 64 12.90 5.24 6.08
N LEU A 65 13.57 4.33 5.36
CA LEU A 65 14.86 4.53 4.69
C LEU A 65 14.71 5.05 3.25
N LEU A 66 13.60 5.71 2.94
CA LEU A 66 13.38 6.40 1.67
C LEU A 66 14.17 7.71 1.61
N ARG A 67 14.69 8.03 0.43
CA ARG A 67 15.36 9.31 0.17
C ARG A 67 14.37 10.31 -0.39
N TRP A 68 14.45 11.52 0.12
CA TRP A 68 13.56 12.61 -0.26
C TRP A 68 14.35 13.81 -0.74
N ASN A 69 13.84 14.48 -1.76
CA ASN A 69 14.26 15.81 -2.17
C ASN A 69 13.06 16.75 -2.10
N GLN A 70 12.97 17.53 -1.02
CA GLN A 70 11.78 18.30 -0.68
C GLN A 70 10.54 17.38 -0.59
N HIS A 71 9.59 17.55 -1.50
CA HIS A 71 8.36 16.75 -1.58
C HIS A 71 8.45 15.58 -2.56
N PHE A 72 9.60 15.39 -3.20
CA PHE A 72 9.79 14.35 -4.22
C PHE A 72 10.55 13.15 -3.63
N CYS A 73 9.95 11.96 -3.74
CA CYS A 73 10.56 10.69 -3.34
C CYS A 73 11.57 10.24 -4.40
N LEU A 74 12.82 10.04 -4.00
CA LEU A 74 13.92 9.52 -4.84
C LEU A 74 14.09 8.00 -4.72
N GLY A 75 13.16 7.33 -4.03
CA GLY A 75 13.21 5.90 -3.73
C GLY A 75 14.17 5.52 -2.61
N LEU A 76 14.36 4.21 -2.47
CA LEU A 76 15.05 3.60 -1.32
C LEU A 76 16.54 3.97 -1.25
N ASP A 77 17.03 4.28 -0.05
CA ASP A 77 18.46 4.37 0.20
C ASP A 77 19.06 2.97 0.34
N VAL A 78 19.61 2.45 -0.75
CA VAL A 78 20.21 1.11 -0.78
C VAL A 78 21.34 0.95 0.26
N VAL A 79 22.11 2.01 0.52
CA VAL A 79 23.24 1.94 1.46
C VAL A 79 22.72 1.87 2.89
N ALA A 80 21.69 2.66 3.22
CA ALA A 80 21.06 2.60 4.53
C ALA A 80 20.38 1.24 4.75
N VAL A 81 19.73 0.68 3.74
CA VAL A 81 19.09 -0.65 3.81
C VAL A 81 20.11 -1.76 4.03
N GLU A 82 21.25 -1.72 3.33
CA GLU A 82 22.33 -2.69 3.55
C GLU A 82 22.89 -2.58 4.96
N ALA A 83 23.06 -1.36 5.46
CA ALA A 83 23.52 -1.12 6.83
C ALA A 83 22.52 -1.63 7.87
N ASP A 84 21.21 -1.38 7.69
CA ASP A 84 20.14 -1.88 8.55
C ASP A 84 20.13 -3.42 8.59
N ALA A 85 20.11 -4.05 7.41
CA ALA A 85 20.13 -5.51 7.30
C ALA A 85 21.34 -6.11 8.01
N ARG A 86 22.53 -5.49 7.86
CA ARG A 86 23.75 -5.90 8.55
C ARG A 86 23.65 -5.75 10.07
N MET A 87 23.13 -4.63 10.56
CA MET A 87 22.95 -4.39 12.01
C MET A 87 21.93 -5.36 12.63
N ARG A 88 20.94 -5.78 11.87
CA ARG A 88 19.92 -6.76 12.28
C ARG A 88 20.36 -8.21 12.12
N GLY A 89 21.52 -8.46 11.52
CA GLY A 89 22.02 -9.81 11.24
C GLY A 89 21.19 -10.56 10.20
N ILE A 90 20.55 -9.84 9.28
CA ILE A 90 19.72 -10.40 8.21
C ILE A 90 20.59 -10.64 6.98
N GLU A 91 20.52 -11.86 6.45
CA GLU A 91 21.14 -12.18 5.16
C GLU A 91 20.22 -11.73 4.01
N ILE A 92 20.77 -10.96 3.08
CA ILE A 92 20.01 -10.45 1.93
C ILE A 92 19.99 -11.49 0.82
N ASN A 93 18.81 -12.02 0.50
CA ASN A 93 18.58 -12.77 -0.72
C ASN A 93 18.53 -11.81 -1.93
N PRO A 94 19.34 -12.03 -2.99
CA PRO A 94 19.33 -11.17 -4.18
C PRO A 94 17.96 -11.05 -4.87
N THR A 95 17.15 -12.12 -4.87
CA THR A 95 15.81 -12.12 -5.48
C THR A 95 14.86 -11.23 -4.69
N ASP A 96 14.87 -11.34 -3.37
CA ASP A 96 14.01 -10.53 -2.49
C ASP A 96 14.42 -9.05 -2.56
N TYR A 97 15.73 -8.78 -2.65
CA TYR A 97 16.24 -7.43 -2.85
C TYR A 97 15.79 -6.83 -4.20
N GLN A 98 15.80 -7.62 -5.28
CA GLN A 98 15.33 -7.15 -6.58
C GLN A 98 13.81 -6.90 -6.59
N ASN A 99 13.05 -7.72 -5.88
CA ASN A 99 11.62 -7.51 -5.68
C ASN A 99 11.35 -6.26 -4.84
N LEU A 100 12.11 -6.04 -3.77
CA LEU A 100 12.05 -4.83 -2.95
C LEU A 100 12.31 -3.58 -3.80
N ARG A 101 13.38 -3.58 -4.62
CA ARG A 101 13.70 -2.47 -5.53
C ARG A 101 12.57 -2.14 -6.49
N THR A 102 11.93 -3.17 -7.04
CA THR A 102 10.79 -3.01 -7.94
C THR A 102 9.61 -2.38 -7.20
N LEU A 103 9.25 -2.92 -6.04
CA LEU A 103 8.16 -2.41 -5.20
C LEU A 103 8.39 -0.95 -4.82
N THR A 104 9.60 -0.59 -4.38
CA THR A 104 9.88 0.78 -3.96
C THR A 104 9.91 1.78 -5.12
N ALA A 105 10.30 1.34 -6.33
CA ALA A 105 10.21 2.19 -7.51
C ALA A 105 8.74 2.57 -7.79
N TYR A 106 7.85 1.57 -7.85
CA TYR A 106 6.41 1.81 -8.02
C TYR A 106 5.83 2.69 -6.91
N TYR A 107 6.21 2.45 -5.66
CA TYR A 107 5.75 3.26 -4.53
C TYR A 107 6.20 4.73 -4.64
N SER A 108 7.43 4.96 -5.08
CA SER A 108 7.99 6.31 -5.24
C SER A 108 7.25 7.06 -6.35
N ASP A 109 7.02 6.40 -7.48
CA ASP A 109 6.28 6.98 -8.60
C ASP A 109 4.84 7.33 -8.19
N ALA A 110 4.14 6.42 -7.50
CA ALA A 110 2.77 6.65 -7.04
C ALA A 110 2.65 7.85 -6.08
N ILE A 111 3.56 7.99 -5.12
CA ILE A 111 3.56 9.14 -4.21
C ILE A 111 3.87 10.44 -4.93
N ASN A 112 4.80 10.39 -5.87
CA ASN A 112 5.18 11.57 -6.64
C ASN A 112 4.02 12.02 -7.54
N GLU A 113 3.23 11.10 -8.09
CA GLU A 113 2.00 11.40 -8.84
C GLU A 113 0.92 12.04 -7.95
N GLU A 114 0.71 11.56 -6.72
CA GLU A 114 -0.25 12.17 -5.77
C GLU A 114 0.18 13.56 -5.29
N SER A 115 1.48 13.86 -5.36
CA SER A 115 2.06 15.12 -4.87
C SER A 115 2.16 16.21 -5.96
N ALA A 116 1.82 15.89 -7.21
CA ALA A 116 1.88 16.77 -8.38
C ALA A 116 0.54 17.47 -8.66
#